data_AF-A0A633B0C2-F1
#
_entry.id   AF-A0A633B0C2-F1
#
_cell.length_a   1.000
_cell.length_b   1.000
_cell.length_c   1.000
_cell.angle_alpha   90.00
_cell.angle_beta   90.00
_cell.angle_gamma   90.00
#
_symmetry.space_group_name_H-M   'P 1'
#
loop_
_entity.id
_entity.type
_entity.pdbx_description
1 polymer ?
#
loop_
_entity_poly.entity_id
_entity_poly.type
_entity_poly.pdbx_seq_one_letter_code
_entity_poly.pdbx_strand_id
1 'polypeptide(L)'
;HSPETVGSWHARWSDRVAEHDLEPLFWQWGERFPSLAGMERWQWQDMPFWQVIAEASLAAREAGHAVREMERWMVPNKLREAA
;
A
#
# COMPACT_ATOMS: atom_id res chain seq x y z
N HIS A 1 7.80 0.79 -14.39
CA HIS A 1 8.23 1.39 -13.11
C HIS A 1 7.74 0.54 -11.94
N SER A 2 8.58 0.29 -10.94
CA SER A 2 8.18 -0.39 -9.69
C SER A 2 7.38 0.58 -8.81
N PRO A 3 6.30 0.13 -8.16
CA PRO A 3 5.50 1.02 -7.32
C PRO A 3 6.33 1.56 -6.15
N GLU A 4 6.10 2.83 -5.81
CA GLU A 4 6.82 3.56 -4.74
C GLU A 4 5.92 3.89 -3.55
N THR A 5 4.61 3.86 -3.75
CA THR A 5 3.59 4.15 -2.73
C THR A 5 2.43 3.15 -2.83
N VAL A 6 1.63 3.05 -1.77
CA VAL A 6 0.37 2.28 -1.74
C VAL A 6 -0.54 2.64 -2.92
N GLY A 7 -0.74 3.93 -3.17
CA GLY A 7 -1.57 4.38 -4.30
C GLY A 7 -1.04 3.92 -5.66
N SER A 8 0.28 3.98 -5.87
CA SER A 8 0.89 3.49 -7.12
C SER A 8 0.87 1.97 -7.26
N TRP A 9 0.91 1.24 -6.13
CA TRP A 9 0.75 -0.21 -6.09
C TRP A 9 -0.69 -0.58 -6.46
N HIS A 10 -1.68 0.04 -5.81
CA HIS A 10 -3.09 -0.23 -6.07
C HIS A 10 -3.46 0.04 -7.53
N ALA A 11 -3.10 1.21 -8.07
CA ALA A 11 -3.38 1.56 -9.46
C ALA A 11 -2.76 0.60 -10.49
N ARG A 12 -1.68 -0.10 -10.13
CA ARG A 12 -1.05 -1.10 -11.01
C ARG A 12 -1.78 -2.45 -11.00
N TRP A 13 -2.36 -2.83 -9.87
CA TRP A 13 -2.93 -4.16 -9.68
C TRP A 13 -4.46 -4.18 -9.75
N SER A 14 -5.14 -3.04 -9.55
CA SER A 14 -6.61 -2.92 -9.61
C SER A 14 -7.21 -3.42 -10.93
N ASP A 15 -6.48 -3.27 -12.03
CA ASP A 15 -6.95 -3.70 -13.36
C ASP A 15 -6.65 -5.18 -13.65
N ARG A 16 -5.85 -5.84 -12.80
CA ARG A 16 -5.28 -7.19 -13.05
C ARG A 16 -5.70 -8.23 -12.02
N VAL A 17 -6.08 -7.79 -10.82
CA VAL A 17 -6.43 -8.63 -9.69
C VAL A 17 -7.75 -8.12 -9.14
N ALA A 18 -8.66 -9.03 -8.83
CA ALA A 18 -9.96 -8.66 -8.29
C ALA A 18 -9.78 -8.00 -6.91
N GLU A 19 -10.68 -7.07 -6.58
CA GLU A 19 -10.62 -6.32 -5.31
C GLU A 19 -10.57 -7.25 -4.09
N HIS A 20 -11.33 -8.34 -4.11
CA HIS A 20 -11.36 -9.35 -3.03
C HIS A 20 -10.04 -10.08 -2.80
N ASP A 21 -9.18 -10.17 -3.83
CA ASP A 21 -7.84 -10.76 -3.72
C ASP A 21 -6.79 -9.69 -3.38
N LEU A 22 -7.04 -8.43 -3.71
CA LEU A 22 -6.15 -7.31 -3.42
C LEU A 22 -6.18 -6.89 -1.96
N GLU A 23 -7.36 -6.91 -1.33
CA GLU A 23 -7.52 -6.46 0.04
C GLU A 23 -6.70 -7.31 1.05
N PRO A 24 -6.74 -8.65 1.03
CA PRO A 24 -5.92 -9.47 1.93
C PRO A 24 -4.42 -9.23 1.72
N LEU A 25 -3.99 -9.05 0.47
CA LEU A 25 -2.61 -8.72 0.16
C LEU A 25 -2.25 -7.38 0.78
N PHE A 26 -3.06 -6.34 0.57
CA PHE A 26 -2.88 -5.01 1.17
C PHE A 26 -2.63 -5.08 2.67
N TRP A 27 -3.48 -5.78 3.42
CA TRP A 27 -3.29 -5.90 4.87
C TRP A 27 -2.02 -6.65 5.24
N GLN A 28 -1.72 -7.78 4.57
CA GLN A 28 -0.54 -8.59 4.84
C GLN A 28 0.78 -7.85 4.59
N TRP A 29 0.82 -6.94 3.61
CA TRP A 29 2.02 -6.17 3.31
C TRP A 29 2.01 -4.78 3.97
N GLY A 30 0.85 -4.19 4.19
CA GLY A 30 0.65 -2.87 4.79
C GLY A 30 1.18 -2.76 6.22
N GLU A 31 1.13 -3.86 6.99
CA GLU A 31 1.74 -3.95 8.34
C GLU A 31 3.25 -3.61 8.36
N ARG A 32 3.93 -3.68 7.21
CA ARG A 32 5.36 -3.35 7.11
C ARG A 32 5.64 -1.85 7.00
N PHE A 33 4.61 -1.02 6.79
CA PHE A 33 4.75 0.41 6.54
C PHE A 33 4.50 1.21 7.82
N PRO A 34 5.49 1.93 8.36
CA PRO A 34 5.31 2.76 9.55
C PRO A 34 4.23 3.83 9.40
N SER A 35 4.02 4.36 8.18
CA SER A 35 2.93 5.30 7.89
C SER A 35 1.54 4.68 8.04
N LEU A 36 1.44 3.35 7.93
CA LEU A 36 0.20 2.59 8.07
C LEU A 36 0.06 1.89 9.42
N ALA A 37 1.01 2.06 10.35
CA ALA A 37 0.98 1.42 11.66
C ALA A 37 -0.24 1.79 12.51
N GLY A 38 -0.98 2.85 12.14
CA GLY A 38 -2.26 3.22 12.77
C GLY A 38 -3.51 2.72 12.03
N MET A 39 -3.38 2.08 10.87
CA MET A 39 -4.48 1.51 10.11
C MET A 39 -4.59 0.02 10.36
N GLU A 40 -5.35 -0.34 11.39
CA GLU A 40 -5.58 -1.73 11.77
C GLU A 40 -6.76 -2.33 10.99
N ARG A 41 -6.59 -3.52 10.40
CA ARG A 41 -7.63 -4.17 9.57
C ARG A 41 -9.01 -4.21 10.22
N TRP A 42 -9.09 -4.50 11.53
CA TRP A 42 -10.35 -4.59 12.26
C TRP A 42 -11.09 -3.25 12.38
N GLN A 43 -10.39 -2.11 12.32
CA GLN A 43 -10.99 -0.78 12.33
C GLN A 43 -11.61 -0.41 10.98
N TRP A 44 -11.12 -1.03 9.91
CA TRP A 44 -11.45 -0.65 8.53
C TRP A 44 -12.24 -1.73 7.77
N GLN A 45 -12.61 -2.84 8.42
CA GLN A 45 -13.29 -3.98 7.79
C GLN A 45 -14.67 -3.65 7.19
N ASP A 46 -15.36 -2.64 7.73
CA ASP A 46 -16.68 -2.21 7.26
C ASP A 46 -16.61 -1.09 6.22
N MET A 47 -15.40 -0.58 5.95
CA MET A 47 -15.17 0.47 4.96
C MET A 47 -14.88 -0.13 3.59
N PRO A 48 -15.37 0.48 2.51
CA PRO A 48 -15.07 0.00 1.17
C PRO A 48 -13.57 0.15 0.87
N PHE A 49 -13.00 -0.83 0.16
CA PHE A 49 -11.55 -0.93 -0.02
C PHE A 49 -10.93 0.29 -0.71
N TRP A 50 -11.63 0.90 -1.67
CA TRP A 50 -11.16 2.14 -2.31
C TRP A 50 -10.92 3.29 -1.30
N GLN A 51 -11.69 3.35 -0.21
CA GLN A 51 -11.53 4.35 0.85
C GLN A 51 -10.31 4.04 1.70
N VAL A 52 -10.09 2.76 2.04
CA VAL A 52 -8.87 2.30 2.73
C VAL A 52 -7.63 2.70 1.94
N ILE A 53 -7.63 2.50 0.62
CA ILE A 53 -6.50 2.87 -0.24
C ILE A 53 -6.29 4.39 -0.30
N ALA A 54 -7.36 5.18 -0.30
CA ALA A 54 -7.27 6.65 -0.30
C ALA A 54 -6.62 7.16 0.99
N GLU A 55 -7.05 6.68 2.14
CA GLU A 55 -6.51 7.05 3.46
C GLU A 55 -5.08 6.58 3.64
N ALA A 56 -4.76 5.34 3.23
CA ALA A 56 -3.39 4.83 3.24
C ALA A 56 -2.46 5.66 2.34
N SER A 57 -2.96 6.12 1.19
CA SER A 57 -2.20 6.99 0.29
C SER A 57 -1.96 8.38 0.88
N LEU A 58 -2.92 8.91 1.64
CA LEU A 58 -2.77 10.17 2.36
C LEU A 58 -1.75 10.04 3.50
N ALA A 59 -1.89 9.00 4.34
CA ALA A 59 -0.96 8.72 5.44
C ALA A 59 0.49 8.54 4.96
N ALA A 60 0.70 7.80 3.86
CA ALA A 60 2.01 7.66 3.24
C ALA A 60 2.56 9.00 2.70
N ARG A 61 1.69 9.92 2.26
CA ARG A 61 2.09 11.24 1.76
C ARG A 61 2.43 12.20 2.90
N GLU A 62 1.72 12.12 4.02
CA GLU A 62 1.97 12.89 5.24
C GLU A 62 3.18 12.40 6.04
N ALA A 63 3.58 11.15 5.85
CA ALA A 63 4.78 10.59 6.45
C ALA A 63 6.03 11.44 6.17
N GLY A 64 6.88 11.59 7.18
CA GLY A 64 8.11 12.37 7.08
C GLY A 64 9.03 11.84 5.97
N HIS A 65 9.89 12.71 5.42
CA HIS A 65 10.75 12.36 4.28
C HIS A 65 11.58 11.08 4.53
N ALA A 66 12.14 10.92 5.72
CA ALA A 66 12.91 9.74 6.11
C ALA A 66 12.05 8.45 6.13
N VAL A 67 10.79 8.54 6.57
CA VAL A 67 9.84 7.42 6.58
C VAL A 67 9.48 7.02 5.16
N ARG A 68 9.16 7.99 4.29
CA ARG A 68 8.87 7.71 2.86
C ARG A 68 10.04 7.07 2.14
N GLU A 69 11.26 7.47 2.47
CA GLU A 69 12.48 6.90 1.88
C GLU A 69 12.74 5.47 2.34
N MET A 70 12.45 5.15 3.60
CA MET A 70 12.49 3.79 4.12
C MET A 70 11.38 2.91 3.49
N GLU A 71 10.16 3.43 3.42
CA GLU A 71 8.99 2.76 2.85
C GLU A 71 9.16 2.45 1.37
N ARG A 72 9.89 3.29 0.63
CA ARG A 72 10.29 2.99 -0.75
C ARG A 72 11.03 1.66 -0.89
N TRP A 73 11.73 1.17 0.12
CA TRP A 73 12.41 -0.14 0.04
C TRP A 73 11.55 -1.32 0.52
N MET A 74 10.40 -1.05 1.13
CA MET A 74 9.52 -2.05 1.73
C MET A 74 8.35 -2.46 0.82
N VAL A 75 8.13 -1.77 -0.31
CA VAL A 75 7.07 -2.11 -1.27
C VAL A 75 7.40 -3.44 -1.96
N PRO A 76 6.47 -4.42 -1.95
CA PRO A 76 6.66 -5.69 -2.67
C PRO A 76 6.93 -5.46 -4.18
N ASN A 77 7.69 -6.37 -4.81
CA ASN A 77 8.03 -6.33 -6.24
C ASN A 77 8.94 -5.16 -6.67
N LYS A 78 9.96 -4.84 -5.86
CA LYS A 78 11.08 -3.94 -6.23
C LYS A 78 12.04 -4.55 -7.28
N LEU A 79 11.84 -5.80 -7.67
CA LEU A 79 12.56 -6.41 -8.77
C LEU A 79 12.32 -5.58 -10.05
N ARG A 80 13.37 -4.87 -10.49
CA ARG A 80 13.49 -4.51 -11.89
C ARG A 80 13.39 -5.82 -12.67
N GLU A 81 12.71 -5.80 -13.82
CA GLU A 81 12.99 -6.80 -14.85
C GLU A 81 14.52 -6.85 -14.98
N ALA A 82 15.11 -7.96 -14.55
CA ALA A 82 16.50 -8.24 -14.86
C ALA A 82 16.53 -8.32 -16.39
N ALA A 83 17.21 -7.33 -17.00
CA ALA A 83 17.51 -7.33 -18.42
C ALA A 83 18.38 -8.55 -18.77
#